data_AF-F9P457-F1
#
_entry.id   AF-F9P457-F1
#
_cell.length_a   1.000
_cell.length_b   1.000
_cell.length_c   1.000
_cell.angle_alpha   90.00
_cell.angle_beta   90.00
_cell.angle_gamma   90.00
#
_symmetry.space_group_name_H-M   'P 1'
#
loop_
_entity.id
_entity.type
_entity.pdbx_description
1 polymer ?
#
loop_
_entity_poly.entity_id
_entity_poly.type
_entity_poly.pdbx_seq_one_letter_code
_entity_poly.pdbx_strand_id
1 'polypeptide(L)'
;MAYETPLTIAEVMQDISNNKYVLPSIQREYVWDSKQIETLFDSLMRGYPISTFLFWEINKEHITDYDFYGFINNYHENKGTHNKKVDLRGSDGVTAVLDGQQRLTSLYMGLKGTYAYKLKYMARNNHNAYPVRKLYLNLLGAAQDSDNEYDFRFLTDKEIENNQDVFWFEVDHILDMSAEGDVFMFVNEHISYSDKLEYSKGQSRYAINTLSRLYNVIHKDGIVSYYREKSVELDKVLNIFIRVNSGGTKLSYSDLLLSIASAQWEKHDAREEITDFVDYINSIGDGFRINKDFVLKTALVLSDFTDIAFKVDNFNKSNMMKIEDNWDNIKIAITQAINLVSSFGYSGETLSSNNALIPIAYYLLKMGMPSNFISSSSTKDNRSKIKNG
;
A
#
# COMPACT_ATOMS: atom_id res chain seq x y z
N MET A 1 7.81 30.84 8.60
CA MET A 1 7.19 29.79 9.45
C MET A 1 7.20 28.52 8.63
N ALA A 2 7.67 27.40 9.19
CA ALA A 2 7.92 26.17 8.44
C ALA A 2 6.66 25.34 8.13
N TYR A 3 5.55 25.61 8.82
CA TYR A 3 4.27 24.96 8.63
C TYR A 3 3.31 25.89 7.89
N GLU A 4 2.63 25.34 6.89
CA GLU A 4 1.66 26.04 6.04
C GLU A 4 0.25 26.03 6.66
N THR A 5 -0.67 26.81 6.08
CA THR A 5 -2.09 26.76 6.46
C THR A 5 -2.62 25.34 6.27
N PRO A 6 -3.22 24.72 7.31
CA PRO A 6 -3.73 23.36 7.19
C PRO A 6 -4.83 23.23 6.13
N LEU A 7 -4.83 22.11 5.41
CA LEU A 7 -5.80 21.81 4.36
C LEU A 7 -6.95 20.95 4.89
N THR A 8 -8.12 21.08 4.28
CA THR A 8 -9.25 20.18 4.52
C THR A 8 -8.99 18.82 3.85
N ILE A 9 -9.65 17.77 4.33
CA ILE A 9 -9.52 16.44 3.70
C ILE A 9 -10.14 16.49 2.30
N ALA A 10 -11.27 17.16 2.12
CA ALA A 10 -11.94 17.31 0.82
C ALA A 10 -11.02 17.92 -0.25
N GLU A 11 -10.30 19.01 0.07
CA GLU A 11 -9.33 19.64 -0.86
C GLU A 11 -8.22 18.67 -1.25
N VAL A 12 -7.64 17.96 -0.28
CA VAL A 12 -6.56 16.99 -0.53
C VAL A 12 -7.06 15.81 -1.37
N MET A 13 -8.26 15.30 -1.11
CA MET A 13 -8.85 14.21 -1.91
C MET A 13 -9.09 14.67 -3.36
N GLN A 14 -9.49 15.91 -3.56
CA GLN A 14 -9.67 16.49 -4.88
C GLN A 14 -8.34 16.62 -5.62
N ASP A 15 -7.29 17.11 -4.96
CA ASP A 15 -5.96 17.23 -5.56
C ASP A 15 -5.28 15.88 -5.84
N ILE A 16 -5.52 14.86 -5.01
CA ILE A 16 -5.13 13.47 -5.31
C ILE A 16 -5.88 12.98 -6.55
N SER A 17 -7.20 13.16 -6.63
CA SER A 17 -7.98 12.69 -7.78
C SER A 17 -7.63 13.37 -9.11
N ASN A 18 -7.09 14.58 -9.06
CA ASN A 18 -6.61 15.33 -10.23
C ASN A 18 -5.13 15.08 -10.56
N ASN A 19 -4.48 14.11 -9.90
CA ASN A 19 -3.05 13.83 -10.03
C ASN A 19 -2.14 15.04 -9.75
N LYS A 20 -2.60 16.02 -8.97
CA LYS A 20 -1.73 17.09 -8.46
C LYS A 20 -0.89 16.58 -7.31
N TYR A 21 -1.46 15.70 -6.48
CA TYR A 21 -0.74 15.02 -5.41
C TYR A 21 -0.36 13.62 -5.87
N VAL A 22 0.93 13.30 -5.79
CA VAL A 22 1.51 12.06 -6.30
C VAL A 22 2.46 11.43 -5.30
N LEU A 23 2.83 10.19 -5.53
CA LEU A 23 3.78 9.44 -4.73
C LEU A 23 5.09 9.29 -5.50
N PRO A 24 6.23 9.74 -4.95
CA PRO A 24 7.52 9.53 -5.61
C PRO A 24 7.92 8.05 -5.53
N SER A 25 8.75 7.59 -6.48
CA SER A 25 9.21 6.18 -6.58
C SER A 25 9.82 5.62 -5.29
N ILE A 26 10.42 6.49 -4.46
CA ILE A 26 10.97 6.18 -3.14
C ILE A 26 9.97 5.64 -2.12
N GLN A 27 8.69 5.92 -2.31
CA GLN A 27 7.66 5.47 -1.39
C GLN A 27 7.44 3.96 -1.48
N ARG A 28 7.26 3.33 -0.31
CA ARG A 28 6.90 1.92 -0.22
C ARG A 28 5.47 1.67 -0.71
N GLU A 29 5.13 0.42 -0.98
CA GLU A 29 3.75 0.04 -1.29
C GLU A 29 2.80 0.27 -0.09
N TYR A 30 1.51 0.27 -0.36
CA TYR A 30 0.50 0.36 0.69
C TYR A 30 0.47 -0.91 1.55
N VAL A 31 0.45 -0.77 2.87
CA VAL A 31 0.56 -1.90 3.82
C VAL A 31 -0.45 -1.86 4.97
N TRP A 32 -1.32 -0.85 5.03
CA TRP A 32 -2.30 -0.73 6.11
C TRP A 32 -3.51 -1.66 5.87
N ASP A 33 -3.95 -2.33 6.94
CA ASP A 33 -5.16 -3.15 6.90
C ASP A 33 -6.44 -2.31 7.08
N SER A 34 -7.61 -2.95 6.88
CA SER A 34 -8.90 -2.26 6.99
C SER A 34 -9.19 -1.72 8.40
N LYS A 35 -8.69 -2.38 9.45
CA LYS A 35 -8.90 -1.94 10.84
C LYS A 35 -8.11 -0.67 11.15
N GLN A 36 -6.89 -0.56 10.63
CA GLN A 36 -6.10 0.67 10.74
C GLN A 36 -6.78 1.86 10.06
N ILE A 37 -7.46 1.64 8.93
CA ILE A 37 -8.26 2.68 8.27
C ILE A 37 -9.46 3.06 9.16
N GLU A 38 -10.22 2.09 9.65
CA GLU A 38 -11.37 2.34 10.55
C GLU A 38 -10.97 3.16 11.79
N THR A 39 -9.85 2.81 12.44
CA THR A 39 -9.31 3.56 13.60
C THR A 39 -8.78 4.95 13.22
N LEU A 40 -8.26 5.15 12.00
CA LEU A 40 -7.87 6.48 11.52
C LEU A 40 -9.10 7.40 11.42
N PHE A 41 -10.19 6.91 10.82
CA PHE A 41 -11.43 7.69 10.72
C PHE A 41 -12.05 7.97 12.10
N ASP A 42 -12.02 7.00 13.02
CA ASP A 42 -12.40 7.22 14.42
C ASP A 42 -11.57 8.33 15.08
N SER A 43 -10.24 8.27 14.93
CA SER A 43 -9.33 9.28 15.48
C SER A 43 -9.64 10.68 14.95
N LEU A 44 -9.93 10.80 13.66
CA LEU A 44 -10.35 12.06 13.05
C LEU A 44 -11.68 12.58 13.63
N MET A 45 -12.67 11.70 13.75
CA MET A 45 -13.96 12.03 14.35
C MET A 45 -13.84 12.47 15.81
N ARG A 46 -12.86 11.95 16.55
CA ARG A 46 -12.56 12.35 17.94
C ARG A 46 -11.71 13.61 18.07
N GLY A 47 -11.23 14.15 16.94
CA GLY A 47 -10.35 15.32 16.92
C GLY A 47 -8.93 15.02 17.37
N TYR A 48 -8.49 13.77 17.26
CA TYR A 48 -7.12 13.37 17.59
C TYR A 48 -6.15 13.79 16.49
N PRO A 49 -4.93 14.24 16.84
CA PRO A 49 -3.96 14.68 15.86
C PRO A 49 -3.45 13.49 15.04
N ILE A 50 -3.55 13.58 13.71
CA ILE A 50 -3.07 12.52 12.81
C ILE A 50 -1.62 12.68 12.38
N SER A 51 -0.79 13.43 13.13
CA SER A 51 0.59 13.83 12.80
C SER A 51 0.70 14.71 11.55
N THR A 52 1.82 15.42 11.40
CA THR A 52 2.09 16.29 10.26
C THR A 52 2.40 15.47 9.00
N PHE A 53 2.19 16.07 7.83
CA PHE A 53 2.60 15.55 6.52
C PHE A 53 3.84 16.28 5.99
N LEU A 54 4.59 15.62 5.11
CA LEU A 54 5.72 16.22 4.40
C LEU A 54 5.46 16.16 2.91
N PHE A 55 5.38 17.32 2.27
CA PHE A 55 5.13 17.47 0.85
C PHE A 55 6.34 18.08 0.14
N TRP A 56 6.57 17.66 -1.09
CA TRP A 56 7.63 18.14 -1.97
C TRP A 56 7.03 18.73 -3.24
N GLU A 57 7.18 20.04 -3.41
CA GLU A 57 6.70 20.77 -4.57
C GLU A 57 7.72 20.66 -5.71
N ILE A 58 7.29 20.11 -6.84
CA ILE A 58 8.12 19.91 -8.04
C ILE A 58 7.55 20.78 -9.15
N ASN A 59 8.37 21.69 -9.65
CA ASN A 59 8.01 22.55 -10.77
C ASN A 59 8.01 21.75 -12.08
N LYS A 60 7.28 22.27 -13.06
CA LYS A 60 7.13 21.69 -14.41
C LYS A 60 8.44 21.24 -15.06
N GLU A 61 9.51 22.00 -14.85
CA GLU A 61 10.83 21.75 -15.47
C GLU A 61 11.48 20.45 -14.97
N HIS A 62 11.10 19.98 -13.78
CA HIS A 62 11.73 18.84 -13.10
C HIS A 62 10.80 17.62 -12.96
N ILE A 63 9.58 17.68 -13.51
CA ILE A 63 8.62 16.56 -13.42
C ILE A 63 9.17 15.32 -14.12
N THR A 64 9.88 15.48 -15.24
CA THR A 64 10.42 14.36 -16.02
C THR A 64 11.70 13.77 -15.44
N ASP A 65 12.28 14.41 -14.42
CA ASP A 65 13.51 13.94 -13.79
C ASP A 65 13.23 12.77 -12.82
N TYR A 66 11.96 12.52 -12.50
CA TYR A 66 11.52 11.56 -11.50
C TYR A 66 10.31 10.75 -11.95
N ASP A 67 10.21 9.53 -11.42
CA ASP A 67 9.05 8.69 -11.59
C ASP A 67 8.04 8.87 -10.45
N PHE A 68 6.77 9.03 -10.83
CA PHE A 68 5.66 9.27 -9.92
C PHE A 68 4.55 8.25 -10.11
N TYR A 69 3.89 7.94 -8.99
CA TYR A 69 2.83 6.96 -8.89
C TYR A 69 1.58 7.61 -8.29
N GLY A 70 0.41 7.13 -8.71
CA GLY A 70 -0.88 7.55 -8.21
C GLY A 70 -1.25 6.83 -6.93
N PHE A 71 -2.21 7.37 -6.19
CA PHE A 71 -2.77 6.73 -5.00
C PHE A 71 -3.66 5.56 -5.39
N ILE A 72 -3.61 4.46 -4.62
CA ILE A 72 -4.55 3.34 -4.77
C ILE A 72 -5.87 3.75 -4.12
N ASN A 73 -6.96 3.73 -4.87
CA ASN A 73 -8.31 3.82 -4.31
C ASN A 73 -9.02 2.46 -4.26
N ASN A 74 -8.68 1.50 -5.11
CA ASN A 74 -9.31 0.18 -5.13
C ASN A 74 -8.27 -0.89 -4.80
N TYR A 75 -8.11 -1.17 -3.51
CA TYR A 75 -7.15 -2.17 -3.04
C TYR A 75 -7.73 -3.58 -3.18
N HIS A 76 -6.96 -4.46 -3.83
CA HIS A 76 -7.30 -5.87 -3.93
C HIS A 76 -6.08 -6.71 -3.59
N GLU A 77 -6.13 -7.42 -2.47
CA GLU A 77 -4.99 -8.14 -1.85
C GLU A 77 -4.24 -9.09 -2.82
N ASN A 78 -4.90 -9.60 -3.86
CA ASN A 78 -4.27 -10.46 -4.87
C ASN A 78 -3.92 -9.82 -6.23
N LYS A 79 -4.50 -8.68 -6.61
CA LYS A 79 -4.46 -8.19 -8.02
C LYS A 79 -4.34 -6.67 -8.16
N GLY A 80 -4.52 -5.93 -7.07
CA GLY A 80 -4.56 -4.48 -7.05
C GLY A 80 -3.86 -3.96 -5.82
N THR A 81 -2.64 -4.45 -5.59
CA THR A 81 -1.81 -4.11 -4.43
C THR A 81 -0.85 -2.96 -4.72
N HIS A 82 -0.56 -2.68 -5.99
CA HIS A 82 0.52 -1.76 -6.40
C HIS A 82 0.00 -0.42 -6.88
N ASN A 83 0.74 0.63 -6.54
CA ASN A 83 0.51 1.96 -7.09
C ASN A 83 0.85 1.97 -8.59
N LYS A 84 0.03 2.64 -9.41
CA LYS A 84 0.27 2.75 -10.85
C LYS A 84 1.09 3.99 -11.18
N LYS A 85 2.02 3.87 -12.11
CA LYS A 85 2.77 5.01 -12.65
C LYS A 85 1.82 6.01 -13.32
N VAL A 86 2.06 7.29 -13.09
CA VAL A 86 1.25 8.37 -13.65
C VAL A 86 2.09 9.14 -14.67
N ASP A 87 1.55 9.31 -15.87
CA ASP A 87 2.16 10.20 -16.85
C ASP A 87 1.76 11.65 -16.53
N LEU A 88 2.75 12.45 -16.16
CA LEU A 88 2.59 13.86 -15.78
C LEU A 88 3.08 14.82 -16.87
N ARG A 89 3.37 14.32 -18.09
CA ARG A 89 3.76 15.16 -19.22
C ARG A 89 2.71 16.23 -19.49
N GLY A 90 3.14 17.49 -19.50
CA GLY A 90 2.26 18.64 -19.74
C GLY A 90 1.56 19.18 -18.48
N SER A 91 1.78 18.58 -17.30
CA SER A 91 1.38 19.17 -16.03
C SER A 91 2.14 20.48 -15.75
N ASP A 92 1.55 21.39 -14.98
CA ASP A 92 2.16 22.67 -14.58
C ASP A 92 2.95 22.59 -13.27
N GLY A 93 3.15 21.38 -12.74
CA GLY A 93 3.77 21.13 -11.45
C GLY A 93 3.02 20.02 -10.71
N VAL A 94 3.70 19.37 -9.77
CA VAL A 94 3.06 18.39 -8.87
C VAL A 94 3.60 18.50 -7.45
N THR A 95 2.82 17.98 -6.51
CA THR A 95 3.22 17.85 -5.12
C THR A 95 3.41 16.36 -4.80
N ALA A 96 4.65 15.95 -4.56
CA ALA A 96 4.97 14.60 -4.12
C ALA A 96 4.83 14.46 -2.60
N VAL A 97 4.17 13.41 -2.13
CA VAL A 97 4.03 13.12 -0.70
C VAL A 97 5.22 12.31 -0.21
N LEU A 98 6.01 12.87 0.71
CA LEU A 98 7.20 12.23 1.30
C LEU A 98 6.90 11.58 2.66
N ASP A 99 5.97 12.12 3.44
CA ASP A 99 5.49 11.49 4.68
C ASP A 99 3.97 11.56 4.79
N GLY A 100 3.40 10.55 5.42
CA GLY A 100 1.95 10.38 5.58
C GLY A 100 1.25 9.76 4.38
N GLN A 101 1.99 9.16 3.45
CA GLN A 101 1.43 8.40 2.33
C GLN A 101 0.35 7.41 2.79
N GLN A 102 0.65 6.56 3.77
CA GLN A 102 -0.29 5.51 4.19
C GLN A 102 -1.59 6.13 4.72
N ARG A 103 -1.49 7.22 5.50
CA ARG A 103 -2.65 7.98 6.00
C ARG A 103 -3.48 8.57 4.84
N LEU A 104 -2.84 9.24 3.88
CA LEU A 104 -3.56 9.83 2.74
C LEU A 104 -4.18 8.77 1.83
N THR A 105 -3.49 7.65 1.57
CA THR A 105 -4.04 6.53 0.80
C THR A 105 -5.25 5.92 1.53
N SER A 106 -5.17 5.73 2.85
CA SER A 106 -6.30 5.24 3.66
C SER A 106 -7.51 6.17 3.58
N LEU A 107 -7.30 7.49 3.65
CA LEU A 107 -8.38 8.47 3.49
C LEU A 107 -8.98 8.40 2.08
N TYR A 108 -8.13 8.36 1.05
CA TYR A 108 -8.57 8.30 -0.33
C TYR A 108 -9.35 7.02 -0.63
N MET A 109 -8.93 5.89 -0.06
CA MET A 109 -9.60 4.61 -0.19
C MET A 109 -10.93 4.55 0.58
N GLY A 110 -10.97 5.13 1.78
CA GLY A 110 -12.20 5.21 2.58
C GLY A 110 -13.25 6.16 1.98
N LEU A 111 -12.81 7.22 1.28
CA LEU A 111 -13.68 8.27 0.75
C LEU A 111 -13.98 8.15 -0.74
N LYS A 112 -13.20 7.44 -1.57
CA LYS A 112 -13.42 7.34 -3.03
C LYS A 112 -13.09 5.95 -3.60
N GLY A 113 -13.16 4.92 -2.76
CA GLY A 113 -12.47 3.66 -3.02
C GLY A 113 -13.12 2.43 -2.43
N THR A 114 -12.40 1.32 -2.59
CA THR A 114 -12.81 0.00 -2.10
C THR A 114 -11.64 -0.78 -1.53
N TYR A 115 -11.95 -1.71 -0.63
CA TYR A 115 -10.99 -2.60 0.00
C TYR A 115 -11.44 -4.07 -0.14
N ALA A 116 -10.63 -4.91 -0.79
CA ALA A 116 -10.91 -6.33 -0.96
C ALA A 116 -9.78 -7.20 -0.39
N TYR A 117 -10.02 -7.76 0.81
CA TYR A 117 -9.18 -8.81 1.40
C TYR A 117 -9.83 -10.19 1.28
N LYS A 118 -8.98 -11.21 1.39
CA LYS A 118 -9.31 -12.61 1.27
C LYS A 118 -10.15 -13.10 2.45
N LEU A 119 -11.22 -13.83 2.16
CA LEU A 119 -11.98 -14.58 3.15
C LEU A 119 -11.17 -15.76 3.69
N LYS A 120 -11.28 -15.98 4.99
CA LYS A 120 -10.67 -17.12 5.68
C LYS A 120 -11.17 -18.42 5.05
N TYR A 121 -10.28 -19.41 4.94
CA TYR A 121 -10.55 -20.76 4.41
C TYR A 121 -10.89 -20.86 2.91
N MET A 122 -10.94 -19.74 2.17
CA MET A 122 -11.11 -19.77 0.72
C MET A 122 -9.76 -19.93 0.02
N ALA A 123 -9.73 -20.58 -1.15
CA ALA A 123 -8.51 -20.70 -1.95
C ALA A 123 -8.12 -19.35 -2.59
N ARG A 124 -6.83 -19.09 -2.79
CA ARG A 124 -6.32 -17.82 -3.37
C ARG A 124 -6.79 -17.58 -4.81
N ASN A 125 -6.95 -18.65 -5.58
CA ASN A 125 -7.44 -18.61 -6.96
C ASN A 125 -8.97 -18.51 -7.07
N ASN A 126 -9.71 -18.58 -5.96
CA ASN A 126 -11.16 -18.46 -5.99
C ASN A 126 -11.56 -16.98 -6.15
N HIS A 127 -12.28 -16.68 -7.23
CA HIS A 127 -12.73 -15.32 -7.54
C HIS A 127 -13.62 -14.73 -6.43
N ASN A 128 -14.42 -15.58 -5.76
CA ASN A 128 -15.31 -15.16 -4.68
C ASN A 128 -14.59 -15.02 -3.32
N ALA A 129 -13.29 -15.27 -3.25
CA ALA A 129 -12.53 -15.14 -2.01
C ALA A 129 -12.28 -13.67 -1.61
N TYR A 130 -12.43 -12.71 -2.53
CA TYR A 130 -12.07 -11.30 -2.32
C TYR A 130 -13.28 -10.40 -2.53
N PRO A 131 -14.29 -10.44 -1.65
CA PRO A 131 -15.44 -9.58 -1.82
C PRO A 131 -15.04 -8.11 -1.61
N VAL A 132 -15.56 -7.25 -2.47
CA VAL A 132 -15.31 -5.81 -2.47
C VAL A 132 -16.09 -5.16 -1.33
N ARG A 133 -15.42 -4.28 -0.57
CA ARG A 133 -16.02 -3.56 0.54
C ARG A 133 -15.81 -2.06 0.39
N LYS A 134 -16.74 -1.29 0.93
CA LYS A 134 -16.63 0.17 1.10
C LYS A 134 -16.68 0.52 2.58
N LEU A 135 -16.20 1.70 2.93
CA LEU A 135 -16.24 2.18 4.30
C LEU A 135 -17.62 2.76 4.62
N TYR A 136 -18.20 2.28 5.73
CA TYR A 136 -19.48 2.75 6.25
C TYR A 136 -19.31 3.27 7.68
N LEU A 137 -20.15 4.24 8.05
CA LEU A 137 -20.29 4.74 9.42
C LEU A 137 -21.69 4.41 9.94
N ASN A 138 -21.79 3.86 11.15
CA ASN A 138 -23.08 3.69 11.82
C ASN A 138 -23.58 5.05 12.34
N LEU A 139 -24.76 5.48 11.88
CA LEU A 139 -25.39 6.72 12.32
C LEU A 139 -26.31 6.55 13.53
N LEU A 140 -26.48 5.34 14.07
CA LEU A 140 -27.42 5.09 15.18
C LEU A 140 -26.77 4.59 16.46
N GLY A 141 -25.49 4.21 16.42
CA GLY A 141 -24.80 3.68 17.59
C GLY A 141 -23.29 3.86 17.52
N ALA A 142 -22.68 3.91 18.71
CA ALA A 142 -21.23 3.88 18.90
C ALA A 142 -20.65 2.52 18.53
N ALA A 143 -19.32 2.46 18.38
CA ALA A 143 -18.63 1.19 18.19
C ALA A 143 -18.86 0.25 19.39
N GLN A 144 -18.97 -1.04 19.11
CA GLN A 144 -19.08 -2.08 20.15
C GLN A 144 -17.72 -2.52 20.70
N ASP A 145 -16.64 -2.22 19.98
CA ASP A 145 -15.26 -2.51 20.38
C ASP A 145 -14.75 -1.43 21.34
N SER A 146 -13.89 -1.78 22.32
CA SER A 146 -13.50 -0.88 23.41
C SER A 146 -12.59 0.28 22.99
N ASP A 147 -11.96 0.19 21.81
CA ASP A 147 -10.88 1.11 21.41
C ASP A 147 -11.36 2.29 20.55
N ASN A 148 -12.47 2.11 19.81
CA ASN A 148 -13.07 3.13 18.94
C ASN A 148 -14.35 3.71 19.55
N GLU A 149 -14.67 4.97 19.26
CA GLU A 149 -15.92 5.63 19.68
C GLU A 149 -16.99 5.55 18.58
N TYR A 150 -16.58 5.73 17.33
CA TYR A 150 -17.43 5.70 16.15
C TYR A 150 -17.32 4.35 15.43
N ASP A 151 -18.45 3.77 15.03
CA ASP A 151 -18.48 2.46 14.37
C ASP A 151 -18.25 2.60 12.86
N PHE A 152 -16.98 2.66 12.47
CA PHE A 152 -16.56 2.54 11.07
C PHE A 152 -16.31 1.09 10.71
N ARG A 153 -16.83 0.63 9.57
CA ARG A 153 -16.60 -0.72 9.06
C ARG A 153 -16.47 -0.77 7.55
N PHE A 154 -15.54 -1.58 7.06
CA PHE A 154 -15.57 -2.04 5.68
C PHE A 154 -16.62 -3.13 5.51
N LEU A 155 -17.69 -2.86 4.75
CA LEU A 155 -18.80 -3.78 4.51
C LEU A 155 -19.00 -4.05 3.02
N THR A 156 -19.39 -5.28 2.71
CA THR A 156 -19.89 -5.68 1.38
C THR A 156 -21.36 -5.32 1.22
N ASP A 157 -21.85 -5.23 -0.02
CA ASP A 157 -23.27 -4.96 -0.30
C ASP A 157 -24.25 -5.92 0.40
N LYS A 158 -23.80 -7.14 0.74
CA LYS A 158 -24.61 -8.16 1.42
C LYS A 158 -24.62 -8.01 2.94
N GLU A 159 -23.62 -7.33 3.51
CA GLU A 159 -23.51 -7.09 4.95
C GLU A 159 -24.22 -5.80 5.39
N ILE A 160 -24.58 -4.95 4.42
CA ILE A 160 -25.33 -3.72 4.68
C ILE A 160 -26.78 -4.07 4.97
N GLU A 161 -27.15 -3.96 6.24
CA GLU A 161 -28.52 -4.12 6.69
C GLU A 161 -28.88 -2.99 7.65
N ASN A 162 -29.73 -2.07 7.18
CA ASN A 162 -30.28 -1.01 8.02
C ASN A 162 -31.52 -1.53 8.74
N ASN A 163 -31.53 -1.40 10.06
CA ASN A 163 -32.61 -1.85 10.91
C ASN A 163 -32.88 -0.82 12.02
N GLN A 164 -33.60 -1.22 13.07
CA GLN A 164 -33.97 -0.32 14.15
C GLN A 164 -32.79 0.19 14.99
N ASP A 165 -31.67 -0.53 15.02
CA ASP A 165 -30.51 -0.21 15.87
C ASP A 165 -29.28 0.26 15.08
N VAL A 166 -29.26 0.05 13.76
CA VAL A 166 -28.11 0.32 12.89
C VAL A 166 -28.55 1.00 11.61
N PHE A 167 -27.84 2.06 11.23
CA PHE A 167 -27.96 2.70 9.92
C PHE A 167 -26.57 2.96 9.35
N TRP A 168 -26.21 2.23 8.30
CA TRP A 168 -24.93 2.37 7.61
C TRP A 168 -24.99 3.49 6.58
N PHE A 169 -24.18 4.52 6.80
CA PHE A 169 -23.92 5.59 5.84
C PHE A 169 -22.62 5.29 5.08
N GLU A 170 -22.69 5.21 3.75
CA GLU A 170 -21.49 5.06 2.91
C GLU A 170 -20.66 6.35 3.00
N VAL A 171 -19.41 6.24 3.46
CA VAL A 171 -18.60 7.41 3.80
C VAL A 171 -18.26 8.28 2.59
N ASP A 172 -18.15 7.72 1.39
CA ASP A 172 -17.91 8.46 0.13
C ASP A 172 -18.92 9.60 -0.09
N HIS A 173 -20.21 9.36 0.20
CA HIS A 173 -21.28 10.35 0.01
C HIS A 173 -21.10 11.64 0.81
N ILE A 174 -20.23 11.67 1.82
CA ILE A 174 -19.91 12.90 2.53
C ILE A 174 -19.24 13.93 1.61
N LEU A 175 -18.50 13.50 0.59
CA LEU A 175 -17.80 14.40 -0.33
C LEU A 175 -18.77 15.19 -1.22
N ASP A 176 -19.95 14.63 -1.49
CA ASP A 176 -20.99 15.26 -2.30
C ASP A 176 -21.83 16.26 -1.49
N MET A 177 -21.81 16.16 -0.16
CA MET A 177 -22.44 17.14 0.74
C MET A 177 -21.59 18.41 0.74
N SER A 178 -22.03 19.45 0.05
CA SER A 178 -21.27 20.70 -0.11
C SER A 178 -21.89 21.85 0.67
N ALA A 179 -23.19 21.82 0.91
CA ALA A 179 -23.90 22.79 1.73
C ALA A 179 -24.09 22.29 3.17
N GLU A 180 -24.03 23.20 4.14
CA GLU A 180 -24.23 22.84 5.56
C GLU A 180 -25.60 22.19 5.84
N GLY A 181 -26.60 22.48 5.01
CA GLY A 181 -27.94 21.91 5.11
C GLY A 181 -28.06 20.45 4.64
N ASP A 182 -27.10 19.96 3.83
CA ASP A 182 -27.20 18.64 3.19
C ASP A 182 -27.21 17.51 4.24
N VAL A 183 -26.42 17.66 5.30
CA VAL A 183 -26.40 16.73 6.45
C VAL A 183 -27.79 16.65 7.09
N PHE A 184 -28.40 17.80 7.36
CA PHE A 184 -29.73 17.84 7.96
C PHE A 184 -30.76 17.22 7.03
N MET A 185 -30.74 17.57 5.75
CA MET A 185 -31.66 17.02 4.75
C MET A 185 -31.54 15.49 4.64
N PHE A 186 -30.32 14.97 4.56
CA PHE A 186 -30.06 13.54 4.49
C PHE A 186 -30.65 12.80 5.70
N VAL A 187 -30.34 13.24 6.91
CA VAL A 187 -30.84 12.59 8.14
C VAL A 187 -32.36 12.76 8.24
N ASN A 188 -32.89 13.89 7.82
CA ASN A 188 -34.32 14.15 7.84
C ASN A 188 -35.09 13.18 6.94
N GLU A 189 -34.61 12.96 5.72
CA GLU A 189 -35.22 12.07 4.73
C GLU A 189 -35.04 10.59 5.09
N HIS A 190 -33.85 10.19 5.54
CA HIS A 190 -33.51 8.77 5.68
C HIS A 190 -33.78 8.20 7.08
N ILE A 191 -33.85 9.06 8.11
CA ILE A 191 -33.97 8.65 9.52
C ILE A 191 -35.16 9.35 10.19
N SER A 192 -35.18 10.68 10.29
CA SER A 192 -36.22 11.39 11.07
C SER A 192 -37.64 11.20 10.54
N TYR A 193 -37.79 11.14 9.21
CA TYR A 193 -39.06 10.93 8.51
C TYR A 193 -38.95 9.77 7.51
N SER A 194 -38.21 8.73 7.89
CA SER A 194 -38.04 7.54 7.04
C SER A 194 -39.37 6.84 6.79
N ASP A 195 -39.68 6.55 5.52
CA ASP A 195 -40.87 5.75 5.16
C ASP A 195 -40.70 4.25 5.46
N LYS A 196 -39.48 3.80 5.79
CA LYS A 196 -39.13 2.38 5.95
C LYS A 196 -39.13 1.92 7.41
N LEU A 197 -38.60 2.75 8.31
CA LEU A 197 -38.35 2.39 9.70
C LEU A 197 -38.66 3.59 10.61
N GLU A 198 -39.36 3.35 11.70
CA GLU A 198 -39.65 4.39 12.70
C GLU A 198 -38.48 4.52 13.68
N TYR A 199 -37.68 5.58 13.52
CA TYR A 199 -36.60 5.90 14.44
C TYR A 199 -37.04 6.86 15.54
N SER A 200 -36.47 6.71 16.73
CA SER A 200 -36.72 7.63 17.83
C SER A 200 -36.10 9.02 17.59
N LYS A 201 -36.61 10.02 18.31
CA LYS A 201 -36.00 11.37 18.33
C LYS A 201 -34.55 11.36 18.82
N GLY A 202 -34.22 10.44 19.74
CA GLY A 202 -32.86 10.28 20.25
C GLY A 202 -31.90 9.78 19.17
N GLN A 203 -32.33 8.76 18.42
CA GLN A 203 -31.60 8.22 17.27
C GLN A 203 -31.41 9.26 16.17
N SER A 204 -32.46 9.99 15.81
CA SER A 204 -32.38 11.07 14.82
C SER A 204 -31.38 12.15 15.25
N ARG A 205 -31.38 12.53 16.54
CA ARG A 205 -30.41 13.49 17.08
C ARG A 205 -28.98 12.96 17.04
N TYR A 206 -28.77 11.70 17.41
CA TYR A 206 -27.45 11.06 17.35
C TYR A 206 -26.93 11.05 15.91
N ALA A 207 -27.76 10.63 14.95
CA ALA A 207 -27.42 10.63 13.53
C ALA A 207 -27.02 12.02 13.01
N ILE A 208 -27.79 13.07 13.33
CA ILE A 208 -27.45 14.46 12.95
C ILE A 208 -26.09 14.85 13.51
N ASN A 209 -25.83 14.59 14.79
CA ASN A 209 -24.57 14.98 15.44
C ASN A 209 -23.38 14.22 14.83
N THR A 210 -23.52 12.91 14.64
CA THR A 210 -22.48 12.05 14.08
C THR A 210 -22.16 12.45 12.64
N LEU A 211 -23.17 12.61 11.78
CA LEU A 211 -22.93 12.99 10.38
C LEU A 211 -22.41 14.43 10.26
N SER A 212 -22.88 15.36 11.11
CA SER A 212 -22.34 16.72 11.16
C SER A 212 -20.87 16.74 11.58
N ARG A 213 -20.47 15.87 12.51
CA ARG A 213 -19.07 15.74 12.90
C ARG A 213 -18.22 15.25 11.73
N LEU A 214 -18.69 14.23 11.00
CA LEU A 214 -17.98 13.73 9.81
C LEU A 214 -17.87 14.83 8.74
N TYR A 215 -18.94 15.56 8.48
CA TYR A 215 -18.93 16.69 7.54
C TYR A 215 -17.87 17.74 7.92
N ASN A 216 -17.83 18.15 9.20
CA ASN A 216 -16.85 19.15 9.65
C ASN A 216 -15.41 18.64 9.52
N VAL A 217 -15.16 17.38 9.89
CA VAL A 217 -13.85 16.73 9.75
C VAL A 217 -13.36 16.74 8.30
N ILE A 218 -14.26 16.44 7.36
CA ILE A 218 -13.91 16.32 5.95
C ILE A 218 -13.76 17.68 5.26
N HIS A 219 -14.69 18.62 5.54
CA HIS A 219 -14.83 19.87 4.77
C HIS A 219 -14.38 21.14 5.49
N LYS A 220 -14.14 21.13 6.82
CA LYS A 220 -13.92 22.38 7.59
C LYS A 220 -12.71 22.39 8.51
N ASP A 221 -12.44 21.29 9.22
CA ASP A 221 -11.52 21.30 10.36
C ASP A 221 -10.05 21.57 10.01
N GLY A 222 -9.67 21.52 8.72
CA GLY A 222 -8.29 21.80 8.30
C GLY A 222 -7.29 20.84 8.94
N ILE A 223 -7.56 19.53 8.91
CA ILE A 223 -6.80 18.55 9.71
C ILE A 223 -5.41 18.24 9.11
N VAL A 224 -5.22 18.48 7.82
CA VAL A 224 -3.99 18.14 7.11
C VAL A 224 -2.96 19.25 7.32
N SER A 225 -2.25 19.18 8.45
CA SER A 225 -1.07 20.03 8.72
C SER A 225 0.15 19.49 7.97
N TYR A 226 0.91 20.33 7.28
CA TYR A 226 2.03 19.88 6.45
C TYR A 226 3.23 20.84 6.45
N TYR A 227 4.42 20.27 6.23
CA TYR A 227 5.62 21.00 5.82
C TYR A 227 5.81 20.88 4.31
N ARG A 228 6.23 21.97 3.67
CA ARG A 228 6.44 22.05 2.24
C ARG A 228 7.92 22.23 1.90
N GLU A 229 8.52 21.23 1.27
CA GLU A 229 9.88 21.27 0.72
C GLU A 229 9.83 21.70 -0.76
N LYS A 230 10.77 22.56 -1.16
CA LYS A 230 10.86 23.11 -2.53
C LYS A 230 12.22 22.88 -3.19
N SER A 231 13.14 22.22 -2.48
CA SER A 231 14.47 21.91 -2.99
C SER A 231 14.39 21.02 -4.22
N VAL A 232 15.21 21.34 -5.21
CA VAL A 232 15.40 20.52 -6.41
C VAL A 232 16.40 19.38 -6.13
N GLU A 233 17.25 19.52 -5.10
CA GLU A 233 18.26 18.53 -4.74
C GLU A 233 17.62 17.23 -4.19
N LEU A 234 17.62 16.18 -5.01
CA LEU A 234 17.10 14.86 -4.64
C LEU A 234 17.77 14.31 -3.37
N ASP A 235 19.08 14.46 -3.22
CA ASP A 235 19.82 13.96 -2.05
C ASP A 235 19.32 14.58 -0.75
N LYS A 236 18.97 15.88 -0.76
CA LYS A 236 18.38 16.54 0.40
C LYS A 236 17.01 15.95 0.71
N VAL A 237 16.16 15.80 -0.31
CA VAL A 237 14.80 15.23 -0.19
C VAL A 237 14.84 13.81 0.35
N LEU A 238 15.72 12.96 -0.19
CA LEU A 238 15.98 11.60 0.26
C LEU A 238 16.41 11.54 1.72
N ASN A 239 17.36 12.40 2.13
CA ASN A 239 17.82 12.46 3.52
C ASN A 239 16.71 12.89 4.49
N ILE A 240 15.87 13.86 4.09
CA ILE A 240 14.70 14.25 4.88
C ILE A 240 13.73 13.06 5.00
N PHE A 241 13.43 12.41 3.87
CA PHE A 241 12.54 11.24 3.82
C PHE A 241 12.99 10.13 4.77
N ILE A 242 14.27 9.73 4.71
CA ILE A 242 14.84 8.69 5.58
C ILE A 242 14.70 9.09 7.05
N ARG A 243 15.04 10.35 7.37
CA ARG A 243 15.04 10.83 8.76
C ARG A 243 13.63 10.86 9.34
N VAL A 244 12.63 11.32 8.58
CA VAL A 244 11.23 11.39 9.04
C VAL A 244 10.62 9.98 9.20
N ASN A 245 10.87 9.08 8.24
CA ASN A 245 10.29 7.73 8.28
C ASN A 245 11.01 6.77 9.24
N SER A 246 12.23 7.10 9.68
CA SER A 246 12.98 6.28 10.66
C SER A 246 12.38 6.28 12.08
N GLY A 247 11.49 7.23 12.40
CA GLY A 247 10.82 7.34 13.71
C GLY A 247 9.49 6.58 13.84
N GLY A 248 8.84 6.20 12.73
CA GLY A 248 7.49 5.60 12.71
C GLY A 248 7.50 4.07 12.51
N THR A 249 6.49 3.54 11.79
CA THR A 249 6.54 2.15 11.28
C THR A 249 7.76 2.06 10.36
N LYS A 250 8.85 1.45 10.86
CA LYS A 250 10.14 1.44 10.18
C LYS A 250 9.97 1.08 8.71
N LEU A 251 10.44 1.97 7.82
CA LEU A 251 10.62 1.65 6.42
C LEU A 251 11.43 0.36 6.35
N SER A 252 11.04 -0.60 5.51
CA SER A 252 11.92 -1.74 5.34
C SER A 252 13.19 -1.21 4.68
N TYR A 253 14.32 -1.76 5.08
CA TYR A 253 15.60 -1.34 4.54
C TYR A 253 15.65 -1.54 3.00
N SER A 254 14.86 -2.47 2.46
CA SER A 254 14.65 -2.68 1.02
C SER A 254 13.84 -1.60 0.33
N ASP A 255 12.88 -0.97 1.00
CA ASP A 255 12.12 0.15 0.43
C ASP A 255 13.07 1.34 0.18
N LEU A 256 14.01 1.57 1.10
CA LEU A 256 15.07 2.55 0.91
C LEU A 256 16.00 2.16 -0.24
N LEU A 257 16.37 0.89 -0.36
CA LEU A 257 17.23 0.43 -1.44
C LEU A 257 16.55 0.48 -2.81
N LEU A 258 15.26 0.16 -2.89
CA LEU A 258 14.46 0.29 -4.11
C LEU A 258 14.39 1.73 -4.56
N SER A 259 14.32 2.68 -3.62
CA SER A 259 14.36 4.11 -3.97
C SER A 259 15.68 4.51 -4.63
N ILE A 260 16.80 3.98 -4.15
CA ILE A 260 18.12 4.23 -4.69
C ILE A 260 18.27 3.48 -6.03
N ALA A 261 17.81 2.23 -6.12
CA ALA A 261 17.88 1.42 -7.32
C ALA A 261 17.03 2.01 -8.46
N SER A 262 15.81 2.49 -8.17
CA SER A 262 14.94 3.13 -9.16
C SER A 262 15.53 4.42 -9.72
N ALA A 263 16.41 5.08 -8.97
CA ALA A 263 17.15 6.25 -9.43
C ALA A 263 18.47 5.90 -10.16
N GLN A 264 18.95 4.66 -10.07
CA GLN A 264 20.27 4.25 -10.56
C GLN A 264 20.23 3.25 -11.72
N TRP A 265 19.16 2.47 -11.86
CA TRP A 265 18.96 1.58 -13.01
C TRP A 265 18.67 2.40 -14.26
N GLU A 266 19.33 2.06 -15.36
CA GLU A 266 19.29 2.86 -16.59
C GLU A 266 18.41 2.22 -17.68
N LYS A 267 18.23 0.90 -17.66
CA LYS A 267 17.51 0.13 -18.69
C LYS A 267 16.11 -0.29 -18.22
N HIS A 268 15.96 -0.53 -16.93
CA HIS A 268 14.73 -1.06 -16.34
C HIS A 268 14.24 -0.23 -15.15
N ASP A 269 12.91 -0.17 -14.97
CA ASP A 269 12.33 0.39 -13.75
C ASP A 269 12.49 -0.65 -12.62
N ALA A 270 13.44 -0.41 -11.72
CA ALA A 270 13.78 -1.34 -10.65
C ALA A 270 12.58 -1.66 -9.75
N ARG A 271 11.71 -0.67 -9.49
CA ARG A 271 10.54 -0.86 -8.64
C ARG A 271 9.54 -1.78 -9.32
N GLU A 272 9.21 -1.55 -10.58
CA GLU A 272 8.30 -2.41 -11.34
C GLU A 272 8.87 -3.83 -11.51
N GLU A 273 10.11 -3.97 -12.00
CA GLU A 273 10.74 -5.29 -12.23
C GLU A 273 10.79 -6.15 -10.96
N ILE A 274 11.21 -5.58 -9.83
CA ILE A 274 11.33 -6.33 -8.58
C ILE A 274 9.95 -6.69 -8.04
N THR A 275 8.98 -5.78 -8.16
CA THR A 275 7.61 -6.01 -7.65
C THR A 275 6.90 -7.07 -8.48
N ASP A 276 6.97 -6.98 -9.80
CA ASP A 276 6.41 -7.97 -10.72
C ASP A 276 7.08 -9.35 -10.55
N PHE A 277 8.39 -9.37 -10.33
CA PHE A 277 9.10 -10.61 -10.08
C PHE A 277 8.68 -11.27 -8.76
N VAL A 278 8.49 -10.49 -7.69
CA VAL A 278 7.97 -10.98 -6.40
C VAL A 278 6.56 -11.57 -6.56
N ASP A 279 5.69 -10.90 -7.31
CA ASP A 279 4.34 -11.40 -7.58
C ASP A 279 4.37 -12.71 -8.37
N TYR A 280 5.19 -12.76 -9.42
CA TYR A 280 5.37 -13.95 -10.24
C TYR A 280 5.82 -15.14 -9.39
N ILE A 281 6.90 -15.00 -8.61
CA ILE A 281 7.40 -16.13 -7.82
C ILE A 281 6.44 -16.54 -6.69
N ASN A 282 5.69 -15.60 -6.12
CA ASN A 282 4.65 -15.89 -5.12
C ASN A 282 3.39 -16.53 -5.71
N SER A 283 3.25 -16.54 -7.04
CA SER A 283 2.16 -17.25 -7.75
C SER A 283 2.49 -18.71 -8.08
N ILE A 284 3.75 -19.14 -7.90
CA ILE A 284 4.21 -20.50 -8.23
C ILE A 284 3.64 -21.52 -7.25
N GLY A 285 3.09 -22.62 -7.77
CA GLY A 285 2.54 -23.72 -6.98
C GLY A 285 1.38 -23.27 -6.09
N ASP A 286 1.41 -23.67 -4.82
CA ASP A 286 0.43 -23.24 -3.80
C ASP A 286 0.70 -21.82 -3.24
N GLY A 287 1.69 -21.13 -3.82
CA GLY A 287 2.10 -19.79 -3.46
C GLY A 287 3.18 -19.74 -2.38
N PHE A 288 3.97 -18.67 -2.42
CA PHE A 288 5.03 -18.39 -1.45
C PHE A 288 4.80 -17.04 -0.75
N ARG A 289 5.57 -16.77 0.31
CA ARG A 289 5.56 -15.51 1.07
C ARG A 289 6.91 -14.78 0.91
N ILE A 290 7.39 -14.69 -0.33
CA ILE A 290 8.62 -13.98 -0.67
C ILE A 290 8.36 -12.47 -0.68
N ASN A 291 9.31 -11.68 -0.19
CA ASN A 291 9.26 -10.23 -0.19
C ASN A 291 10.45 -9.64 -0.97
N LYS A 292 10.43 -8.32 -1.18
CA LYS A 292 11.48 -7.59 -1.92
C LYS A 292 12.85 -7.72 -1.24
N ASP A 293 12.90 -7.77 0.10
CA ASP A 293 14.11 -8.00 0.88
C ASP A 293 14.83 -9.29 0.48
N PHE A 294 14.09 -10.38 0.37
CA PHE A 294 14.64 -11.65 -0.06
C PHE A 294 15.23 -11.55 -1.47
N VAL A 295 14.50 -10.93 -2.41
CA VAL A 295 14.94 -10.80 -3.81
C VAL A 295 16.23 -9.97 -3.91
N LEU A 296 16.27 -8.80 -3.28
CA LEU A 296 17.46 -7.92 -3.27
C LEU A 296 18.66 -8.57 -2.59
N LYS A 297 18.44 -9.23 -1.44
CA LYS A 297 19.50 -9.95 -0.74
C LYS A 297 20.03 -11.11 -1.57
N THR A 298 19.15 -11.83 -2.27
CA THR A 298 19.56 -12.92 -3.16
C THR A 298 20.32 -12.38 -4.36
N ALA A 299 19.87 -11.27 -4.95
CA ALA A 299 20.56 -10.59 -6.05
C ALA A 299 22.00 -10.21 -5.69
N LEU A 300 22.24 -9.74 -4.45
CA LEU A 300 23.60 -9.50 -3.97
C LEU A 300 24.45 -10.77 -3.95
N VAL A 301 23.92 -11.85 -3.38
CA VAL A 301 24.65 -13.13 -3.25
C VAL A 301 24.95 -13.73 -4.63
N LEU A 302 23.98 -13.67 -5.55
CA LEU A 302 24.11 -14.20 -6.90
C LEU A 302 25.04 -13.38 -7.81
N SER A 303 25.32 -12.13 -7.43
CA SER A 303 26.26 -11.26 -8.15
C SER A 303 27.69 -11.30 -7.59
N ASP A 304 28.00 -12.30 -6.74
CA ASP A 304 29.31 -12.56 -6.15
C ASP A 304 29.92 -11.35 -5.38
N PHE A 305 29.08 -10.51 -4.75
CA PHE A 305 29.60 -9.45 -3.89
C PHE A 305 30.25 -10.02 -2.63
N THR A 306 31.43 -9.51 -2.28
CA THR A 306 32.20 -9.97 -1.10
C THR A 306 31.57 -9.56 0.23
N ASP A 307 30.87 -8.42 0.25
CA ASP A 307 30.04 -8.01 1.38
C ASP A 307 28.56 -8.19 1.03
N ILE A 308 27.97 -9.25 1.59
CA ILE A 308 26.55 -9.59 1.46
C ILE A 308 25.73 -9.01 2.63
N ALA A 309 26.34 -8.21 3.50
CA ALA A 309 25.60 -7.51 4.54
C ALA A 309 24.59 -6.58 3.86
N PHE A 310 23.34 -6.67 4.31
CA PHE A 310 22.27 -5.85 3.79
C PHE A 310 22.39 -4.43 4.38
N LYS A 311 23.29 -3.62 3.80
CA LYS A 311 23.70 -2.25 4.23
C LYS A 311 23.84 -1.29 3.04
N VAL A 312 23.58 0.01 3.25
CA VAL A 312 23.32 0.97 2.14
C VAL A 312 24.54 1.05 1.24
N ASP A 313 25.71 0.96 1.86
CA ASP A 313 27.02 0.97 1.22
C ASP A 313 27.16 -0.11 0.13
N ASN A 314 26.46 -1.24 0.26
CA ASN A 314 26.49 -2.35 -0.70
C ASN A 314 25.51 -2.17 -1.87
N PHE A 315 24.66 -1.15 -1.84
CA PHE A 315 23.73 -0.78 -2.91
C PHE A 315 24.10 0.57 -3.55
N ASN A 316 25.41 0.78 -3.74
CA ASN A 316 25.92 1.92 -4.51
C ASN A 316 25.67 1.73 -6.03
N LYS A 317 25.84 2.81 -6.81
CA LYS A 317 25.61 2.81 -8.27
C LYS A 317 26.34 1.69 -9.01
N SER A 318 27.60 1.43 -8.68
CA SER A 318 28.39 0.35 -9.30
C SER A 318 27.78 -1.02 -9.03
N ASN A 319 27.34 -1.29 -7.80
CA ASN A 319 26.73 -2.57 -7.46
C ASN A 319 25.34 -2.71 -8.10
N MET A 320 24.55 -1.63 -8.17
CA MET A 320 23.22 -1.65 -8.81
C MET A 320 23.30 -1.93 -10.31
N MET A 321 24.26 -1.33 -11.01
CA MET A 321 24.49 -1.61 -12.43
C MET A 321 24.86 -3.08 -12.67
N LYS A 322 25.69 -3.67 -11.81
CA LYS A 322 26.02 -5.10 -11.89
C LYS A 322 24.81 -6.01 -11.65
N ILE A 323 23.93 -5.64 -10.72
CA ILE A 323 22.68 -6.38 -10.49
C ILE A 323 21.77 -6.25 -11.70
N GLU A 324 21.61 -5.06 -12.26
CA GLU A 324 20.79 -4.81 -13.46
C GLU A 324 21.31 -5.62 -14.66
N ASP A 325 22.62 -5.63 -14.90
CA ASP A 325 23.22 -6.39 -16.00
C ASP A 325 23.11 -7.92 -15.82
N ASN A 326 23.02 -8.41 -14.59
CA ASN A 326 22.87 -9.85 -14.28
C ASN A 326 21.42 -10.23 -13.91
N TRP A 327 20.47 -9.31 -14.06
CA TRP A 327 19.12 -9.43 -13.51
C TRP A 327 18.36 -10.65 -14.06
N ASP A 328 18.48 -10.94 -15.35
CA ASP A 328 17.81 -12.08 -15.97
C ASP A 328 18.29 -13.42 -15.43
N ASN A 329 19.61 -13.57 -15.19
CA ASN A 329 20.16 -14.78 -14.58
C ASN A 329 19.70 -14.94 -13.13
N ILE A 330 19.62 -13.83 -12.39
CA ILE A 330 19.10 -13.80 -11.01
C ILE A 330 17.65 -14.28 -10.99
N LYS A 331 16.79 -13.76 -11.90
CA LYS A 331 15.39 -14.18 -12.03
C LYS A 331 15.30 -15.69 -12.29
N ILE A 332 16.03 -16.21 -13.27
CA ILE A 332 16.02 -17.63 -13.62
C ILE A 332 16.45 -18.51 -12.43
N ALA A 333 17.54 -18.17 -11.75
CA ALA A 333 18.07 -18.95 -10.64
C ALA A 333 17.07 -19.03 -9.46
N ILE A 334 16.47 -17.89 -9.09
CA ILE A 334 15.47 -17.82 -8.02
C ILE A 334 14.22 -18.61 -8.41
N THR A 335 13.72 -18.44 -9.64
CA THR A 335 12.55 -19.16 -10.14
C THR A 335 12.78 -20.67 -10.15
N GLN A 336 13.96 -21.15 -10.57
CA GLN A 336 14.27 -22.57 -10.54
C GLN A 336 14.35 -23.12 -9.11
N ALA A 337 14.93 -22.37 -8.17
CA ALA A 337 14.99 -22.76 -6.76
C ALA A 337 13.58 -22.92 -6.16
N ILE A 338 12.69 -21.96 -6.45
CA ILE A 338 11.29 -21.98 -5.97
C ILE A 338 10.51 -23.14 -6.60
N ASN A 339 10.63 -23.35 -7.92
CA ASN A 339 9.99 -24.49 -8.59
C ASN A 339 10.50 -25.83 -8.04
N LEU A 340 11.79 -25.94 -7.73
CA LEU A 340 12.37 -27.14 -7.13
C LEU A 340 11.76 -27.44 -5.76
N VAL A 341 11.72 -26.43 -4.89
CA VAL A 341 11.17 -26.56 -3.53
C VAL A 341 9.66 -26.80 -3.57
N SER A 342 8.94 -26.16 -4.50
CA SER A 342 7.53 -26.46 -4.77
C SER A 342 7.32 -27.91 -5.22
N SER A 343 8.20 -28.46 -6.07
CA SER A 343 8.15 -29.88 -6.48
C SER A 343 8.37 -30.86 -5.32
N PHE A 344 8.95 -30.41 -4.21
CA PHE A 344 9.08 -31.20 -2.98
C PHE A 344 7.86 -31.11 -2.07
N GLY A 345 6.85 -30.31 -2.42
CA GLY A 345 5.62 -30.10 -1.64
C GLY A 345 5.69 -28.93 -0.65
N TYR A 346 6.71 -28.08 -0.75
CA TYR A 346 6.79 -26.87 0.08
C TYR A 346 6.01 -25.70 -0.54
N SER A 347 5.47 -24.86 0.33
CA SER A 347 4.77 -23.62 0.01
C SER A 347 5.13 -22.54 1.04
N GLY A 348 4.59 -21.34 0.89
CA GLY A 348 4.78 -20.25 1.85
C GLY A 348 4.27 -20.55 3.27
N GLU A 349 3.39 -21.54 3.45
CA GLU A 349 2.92 -21.98 4.78
C GLU A 349 3.84 -23.00 5.43
N THR A 350 4.54 -23.82 4.64
CA THR A 350 5.36 -24.94 5.12
C THR A 350 6.85 -24.65 5.09
N LEU A 351 7.29 -23.65 4.33
CA LEU A 351 8.68 -23.22 4.29
C LEU A 351 9.03 -22.42 5.55
N SER A 352 9.94 -22.96 6.37
CA SER A 352 10.34 -22.35 7.64
C SER A 352 11.07 -21.01 7.48
N SER A 353 11.82 -20.84 6.39
CA SER A 353 12.52 -19.59 6.08
C SER A 353 12.75 -19.41 4.58
N ASN A 354 12.41 -18.24 4.06
CA ASN A 354 12.73 -17.85 2.69
C ASN A 354 14.24 -17.90 2.42
N ASN A 355 15.08 -17.58 3.43
CA ASN A 355 16.54 -17.57 3.27
C ASN A 355 17.13 -18.94 2.88
N ALA A 356 16.42 -20.05 3.11
CA ALA A 356 16.84 -21.38 2.70
C ALA A 356 16.94 -21.53 1.16
N LEU A 357 16.24 -20.67 0.41
CA LEU A 357 16.26 -20.67 -1.06
C LEU A 357 17.53 -20.05 -1.65
N ILE A 358 18.22 -19.16 -0.90
CA ILE A 358 19.41 -18.45 -1.37
C ILE A 358 20.54 -19.41 -1.79
N PRO A 359 21.00 -20.36 -0.95
CA PRO A 359 22.06 -21.29 -1.35
C PRO A 359 21.65 -22.20 -2.52
N ILE A 360 20.35 -22.54 -2.62
CA ILE A 360 19.83 -23.35 -3.73
C ILE A 360 19.92 -22.56 -5.04
N ALA A 361 19.44 -21.31 -5.05
CA ALA A 361 19.53 -20.44 -6.22
C ALA A 361 21.00 -20.21 -6.64
N TYR A 362 21.89 -19.98 -5.67
CA TYR A 362 23.32 -19.81 -5.95
C TYR A 362 23.95 -21.06 -6.56
N TYR A 363 23.65 -22.24 -6.02
CA TYR A 363 24.11 -23.51 -6.57
C TYR A 363 23.61 -23.71 -8.01
N LEU A 364 22.33 -23.47 -8.28
CA LEU A 364 21.75 -23.58 -9.62
C LEU A 364 22.39 -22.60 -10.61
N LEU A 365 22.69 -21.37 -10.16
CA LEU A 365 23.40 -20.38 -10.96
C LEU A 365 24.81 -20.86 -11.34
N LYS A 366 25.59 -21.38 -10.39
CA LYS A 366 26.95 -21.92 -10.66
C LYS A 366 26.94 -23.16 -11.54
N MET A 367 25.84 -23.89 -11.59
CA MET A 367 25.64 -25.03 -12.50
C MET A 367 25.20 -24.63 -13.92
N GLY A 368 24.97 -23.34 -14.20
CA GLY A 368 24.48 -22.86 -15.49
C GLY A 368 22.98 -23.04 -15.70
N MET A 369 22.20 -23.19 -14.63
CA MET A 369 20.72 -23.15 -14.62
C MET A 369 20.04 -24.05 -15.68
N PRO A 370 20.31 -25.37 -15.73
CA PRO A 370 19.75 -26.23 -16.76
C PRO A 370 18.22 -26.25 -16.70
N SER A 371 17.56 -25.95 -17.83
CA SER A 371 16.10 -25.77 -17.93
C SER A 371 15.29 -27.00 -17.52
N ASN A 372 15.87 -28.19 -17.58
CA ASN A 372 15.26 -29.46 -17.20
C ASN A 372 15.70 -29.96 -15.82
N PHE A 373 16.27 -29.11 -14.94
CA PHE A 373 16.81 -29.55 -13.64
C PHE A 373 15.81 -30.37 -12.81
N ILE A 374 14.52 -30.02 -12.87
CA ILE A 374 13.46 -30.67 -12.09
C ILE A 374 13.01 -32.00 -12.72
N SER A 375 13.08 -32.15 -14.04
CA SER A 375 12.59 -33.36 -14.74
C SER A 375 13.69 -34.34 -15.11
N SER A 376 14.94 -33.87 -15.26
CA SER A 376 16.05 -34.68 -15.72
C SER A 376 16.42 -35.80 -14.74
N SER A 377 16.72 -36.97 -15.30
CA SER A 377 17.29 -38.10 -14.56
C SER A 377 18.74 -37.80 -14.11
N SER A 378 19.49 -37.02 -14.89
CA SER A 378 20.89 -36.67 -14.59
C SER A 378 21.07 -35.77 -13.36
N THR A 379 20.01 -35.10 -12.92
CA THR A 379 20.02 -34.19 -11.76
C THR A 379 19.40 -34.82 -10.51
N LYS A 380 18.99 -36.10 -10.56
CA LYS A 380 18.28 -36.79 -9.47
C LYS A 380 19.09 -36.83 -8.16
N ASP A 381 20.39 -37.05 -8.24
CA ASP A 381 21.27 -37.09 -7.08
C ASP A 381 21.44 -35.68 -6.46
N ASN A 382 21.55 -34.66 -7.31
CA ASN A 382 21.63 -33.26 -6.86
C ASN A 382 20.34 -32.84 -6.14
N ARG A 383 19.18 -33.19 -6.71
CA ARG A 383 17.87 -32.94 -6.07
C ARG A 383 17.73 -33.66 -4.74
N SER A 384 18.20 -34.90 -4.64
CA SER A 384 18.16 -35.66 -3.38
C SER A 384 19.04 -35.04 -2.30
N LYS A 385 20.23 -34.52 -2.67
CA LYS A 385 21.10 -33.78 -1.73
C LYS A 385 20.44 -32.50 -1.24
N ILE A 386 19.81 -31.74 -2.13
CA ILE A 386 19.11 -30.49 -1.77
C ILE A 386 17.89 -30.76 -0.89
N LYS A 387 17.17 -31.87 -1.10
CA LYS A 387 16.00 -32.20 -0.28
C LYS A 387 16.36 -32.59 1.17
N ASN A 388 17.54 -33.18 1.37
CA ASN A 388 17.94 -33.79 2.64
C ASN A 388 18.92 -32.93 3.47
N GLY A 389 19.42 -31.82 2.93
CA GLY A 389 20.29 -30.87 3.62
C GLY A 389 19.55 -29.58 3.92
#